data_AF-Q287S2-F1
#
_entry.id   AF-Q287S2-F1
#
_cell.length_a   1.000
_cell.length_b   1.000
_cell.length_c   1.000
_cell.angle_alpha   90.00
_cell.angle_beta   90.00
_cell.angle_gamma   90.00
#
_symmetry.space_group_name_H-M   'P 1'
#
loop_
_entity.id
_entity.type
_entity.pdbx_description
1 polymer ?
#
loop_
_entity_poly.entity_id
_entity_poly.type
_entity_poly.pdbx_seq_one_letter_code
_entity_poly.pdbx_strand_id
1 'polypeptide(L)'
;STLAFIFKDGVMVAADSRASMGGYISSQSVKKIIEINPYMLGTMAGGAADCQFWHRNLGIKCRLHELANKRRISVTGASKLLANILYSYRRMGYSVGTMIAGWDETGPGLQVFMLLTVIHILIPEEM
;
A
#
# COMPACT_ATOMS: atom_id res chain seq x y z
N SER A 1 7.77 11.34 0.62
CA SER A 1 8.44 10.56 -0.42
C SER A 1 8.65 9.13 0.04
N THR A 2 8.21 8.16 -0.76
CA THR A 2 8.47 6.74 -0.56
C THR A 2 9.04 6.15 -1.85
N LEU A 3 9.94 5.18 -1.74
CA LEU A 3 10.51 4.44 -2.86
C LEU A 3 10.74 2.99 -2.47
N ALA A 4 10.69 2.10 -3.45
CA ALA A 4 11.04 0.70 -3.28
C ALA A 4 11.65 0.13 -4.56
N PHE A 5 12.59 -0.80 -4.43
CA PHE A 5 13.19 -1.50 -5.56
C PHE A 5 13.60 -2.93 -5.19
N ILE A 6 13.61 -3.81 -6.20
CA ILE A 6 14.11 -5.18 -6.08
C ILE A 6 15.62 -5.17 -6.39
N PHE A 7 16.37 -5.96 -5.64
CA PHE A 7 17.77 -6.26 -5.90
C PHE A 7 18.02 -7.77 -5.76
N LYS A 8 19.24 -8.24 -6.04
CA LYS A 8 19.57 -9.67 -6.08
C LYS A 8 19.14 -10.44 -4.83
N ASP A 9 19.35 -9.84 -3.65
CA ASP A 9 19.11 -10.51 -2.36
C ASP A 9 17.81 -10.06 -1.68
N GLY A 10 16.92 -9.33 -2.39
CA GLY A 10 15.62 -8.99 -1.82
C GLY A 10 14.96 -7.73 -2.36
N VAL A 11 14.22 -7.07 -1.47
CA VAL A 11 13.53 -5.82 -1.76
C VAL A 11 13.92 -4.78 -0.71
N MET A 12 14.17 -3.56 -1.14
CA MET A 12 14.46 -2.43 -0.26
C MET A 12 13.33 -1.43 -0.35
N VAL A 13 12.89 -0.94 0.81
CA VAL A 13 11.84 0.08 0.95
C VAL A 13 12.40 1.22 1.78
N ALA A 14 12.27 2.44 1.27
CA ALA A 14 12.69 3.65 1.97
C ALA A 14 11.58 4.70 1.94
N ALA A 15 11.45 5.45 3.03
CA ALA A 15 10.48 6.53 3.14
C ALA A 15 11.01 7.66 4.01
N ASP A 16 10.57 8.89 3.73
CA ASP A 16 10.71 10.01 4.66
C ASP A 16 9.70 9.89 5.82
N SER A 17 9.90 10.69 6.86
CA SER A 17 9.07 10.67 8.07
C SER A 17 8.23 11.95 8.28
N ARG A 18 8.32 12.91 7.36
CA ARG A 18 7.61 14.20 7.45
C ARG A 18 6.13 14.06 7.08
N ALA A 19 5.23 14.55 7.92
CA ALA A 19 3.83 14.77 7.60
C ALA A 19 3.48 16.24 7.75
N SER A 20 2.73 16.77 6.78
CA SER A 20 2.30 18.17 6.74
C SER A 20 0.78 18.27 6.63
N MET A 21 0.26 19.41 7.08
CA MET A 21 -1.12 19.83 6.90
C MET A 21 -1.08 21.21 6.24
N GLY A 22 -1.25 21.24 4.91
CA GLY A 22 -0.97 22.44 4.13
C GLY A 22 0.50 22.87 4.28
N GLY A 23 0.73 24.15 4.59
CA GLY A 23 2.08 24.69 4.83
C GLY A 23 2.68 24.33 6.20
N TYR A 24 1.91 23.73 7.11
CA TYR A 24 2.36 23.40 8.46
C TYR A 24 2.96 21.99 8.52
N ILE A 25 4.13 21.83 9.14
CA ILE A 25 4.72 20.51 9.41
C ILE A 25 4.09 19.96 10.69
N SER A 26 3.17 19.01 10.54
CA SER A 26 2.45 18.39 11.65
C SER A 26 3.34 17.45 12.46
N SER A 27 4.20 16.67 11.78
CA SER A 27 5.12 15.75 12.45
C SER A 27 6.33 15.45 11.57
N GLN A 28 7.46 15.11 12.20
CA GLN A 28 8.69 14.70 11.54
C GLN A 28 9.07 13.24 11.83
N SER A 29 8.23 12.50 12.53
CA SER A 29 8.50 11.13 13.01
C SER A 29 7.43 10.12 12.58
N VAL A 30 6.67 10.42 11.53
CA VAL A 30 5.62 9.53 11.05
C VAL A 30 6.23 8.30 10.39
N LYS A 31 5.76 7.11 10.81
CA LYS A 31 6.12 5.85 10.17
C LYS A 31 5.32 5.67 8.89
N LYS A 32 5.94 5.94 7.75
CA LYS A 32 5.33 5.75 6.43
C LYS A 32 5.51 4.33 5.86
N ILE A 33 6.32 3.51 6.52
CA ILE A 33 6.42 2.08 6.23
C ILE A 33 5.54 1.38 7.25
N ILE A 34 4.56 0.61 6.75
CA ILE A 34 3.56 -0.08 7.55
C ILE A 34 3.81 -1.58 7.40
N GLU A 35 3.99 -2.25 8.53
CA GLU A 35 4.08 -3.71 8.57
C GLU A 35 2.67 -4.30 8.40
N ILE A 36 2.42 -4.96 7.26
CA ILE A 36 1.14 -5.63 6.99
C ILE A 36 1.14 -6.99 7.71
N ASN A 37 2.25 -7.71 7.61
CA ASN A 37 2.54 -8.97 8.28
C ASN A 37 4.08 -9.19 8.32
N PRO A 38 4.60 -10.25 8.97
CA PRO A 38 6.03 -10.47 9.11
C PRO A 38 6.84 -10.63 7.81
N TYR A 39 6.19 -10.79 6.66
CA TYR A 39 6.82 -11.03 5.36
C TYR A 39 6.42 -10.00 4.29
N MET A 40 5.66 -8.96 4.67
CA MET A 40 5.07 -8.00 3.74
C MET A 40 4.95 -6.61 4.36
N LEU A 41 5.44 -5.62 3.63
CA LEU A 41 5.48 -4.20 3.98
C LEU A 41 4.64 -3.39 2.99
N GLY A 42 3.99 -2.36 3.50
CA GLY A 42 3.28 -1.36 2.73
C GLY A 42 3.88 0.03 2.92
N THR A 43 3.74 0.91 1.93
CA THR A 43 4.14 2.32 2.06
C THR A 43 2.94 3.25 2.12
N MET A 44 3.07 4.37 2.82
CA MET A 44 2.02 5.36 2.96
C MET A 44 2.34 6.62 2.15
N ALA A 45 1.50 6.90 1.15
CA ALA A 45 1.44 8.17 0.43
C ALA A 45 -0.03 8.59 0.24
N GLY A 46 -0.34 9.87 0.43
CA GLY A 46 -1.72 10.37 0.43
C GLY A 46 -2.29 10.50 1.86
N GLY A 47 -3.58 10.21 2.02
CA GLY A 47 -4.30 10.29 3.29
C GLY A 47 -3.72 9.32 4.32
N ALA A 48 -3.18 9.85 5.42
CA ALA A 48 -2.53 9.04 6.43
C ALA A 48 -3.50 8.05 7.10
N ALA A 49 -4.72 8.49 7.41
CA ALA A 49 -5.77 7.65 8.01
C ALA A 49 -6.20 6.54 7.03
N ASP A 50 -6.46 6.90 5.78
CA ASP A 50 -6.90 5.95 4.73
C ASP A 50 -5.86 4.84 4.55
N CYS A 51 -4.59 5.22 4.39
CA CYS A 51 -3.52 4.25 4.21
C CYS A 51 -3.43 3.31 5.41
N GLN A 52 -3.37 3.84 6.64
CA GLN A 52 -3.26 3.00 7.84
C GLN A 52 -4.44 2.04 7.99
N PHE A 53 -5.65 2.53 7.74
CA PHE A 53 -6.87 1.72 7.82
C PHE A 53 -6.85 0.58 6.81
N TRP A 54 -6.59 0.87 5.54
CA TRP A 54 -6.63 -0.14 4.47
C TRP A 54 -5.49 -1.14 4.56
N HIS A 55 -4.29 -0.74 5.01
CA HIS A 55 -3.20 -1.68 5.26
C HIS A 55 -3.51 -2.63 6.41
N ARG A 56 -4.12 -2.13 7.50
CA ARG A 56 -4.58 -2.99 8.61
C ARG A 56 -5.66 -3.96 8.16
N ASN A 57 -6.62 -3.50 7.36
CA ASN A 57 -7.66 -4.36 6.78
C ASN A 57 -7.07 -5.44 5.87
N LEU A 58 -6.08 -5.08 5.06
CA LEU A 58 -5.34 -6.03 4.22
C LEU A 58 -4.64 -7.08 5.07
N GLY A 59 -3.96 -6.71 6.16
CA GLY A 59 -3.30 -7.65 7.06
C GLY A 59 -4.27 -8.70 7.63
N ILE A 60 -5.47 -8.27 8.05
CA ILE A 60 -6.54 -9.17 8.52
C ILE A 60 -6.95 -10.14 7.41
N LYS A 61 -7.20 -9.64 6.19
CA LYS A 61 -7.60 -10.49 5.06
C LYS A 61 -6.49 -11.47 4.64
N CYS A 62 -5.23 -11.03 4.66
CA CYS A 62 -4.08 -11.90 4.42
C CYS A 62 -4.01 -13.04 5.46
N ARG A 63 -4.25 -12.72 6.73
CA ARG A 63 -4.28 -13.73 7.80
C ARG A 63 -5.44 -14.71 7.64
N LEU A 64 -6.64 -14.22 7.27
CA LEU A 64 -7.78 -15.08 6.98
C LEU A 64 -7.52 -16.02 5.81
N HIS A 65 -6.88 -15.53 4.75
CA HIS A 65 -6.46 -16.36 3.61
C HIS A 65 -5.48 -17.46 4.05
N GLU A 66 -4.51 -17.11 4.89
CA GLU A 66 -3.53 -18.06 5.42
C GLU A 66 -4.18 -19.17 6.24
N LEU A 67 -5.16 -18.82 7.09
CA LEU A 67 -5.91 -19.79 7.90
C LEU A 67 -6.80 -20.69 7.05
N ALA A 68 -7.48 -20.14 6.03
CA ALA A 68 -8.38 -20.89 5.17
C ALA A 68 -7.65 -21.87 4.24
N ASN A 69 -6.53 -21.43 3.64
CA ASN A 69 -5.83 -22.20 2.63
C ASN A 69 -4.58 -22.93 3.16
N LYS A 70 -4.25 -22.73 4.45
CA LYS A 70 -3.01 -23.22 5.09
C LYS A 70 -1.73 -22.82 4.34
N ARG A 71 -1.79 -21.73 3.56
CA ARG A 71 -0.71 -21.22 2.74
C ARG A 71 -0.72 -19.70 2.77
N ARG A 72 0.47 -19.10 2.80
CA ARG A 72 0.62 -17.65 2.77
C ARG A 72 0.13 -17.09 1.44
N ILE A 73 -0.48 -15.91 1.51
CA ILE A 73 -0.88 -15.19 0.30
C ILE A 73 0.38 -14.66 -0.41
N SER A 74 0.39 -14.73 -1.74
CA SER A 74 1.46 -14.12 -2.54
C SER A 74 1.40 -12.60 -2.48
N VAL A 75 2.53 -11.94 -2.72
CA VAL A 75 2.60 -10.46 -2.76
C VAL A 75 1.67 -9.93 -3.85
N THR A 76 1.65 -10.57 -5.01
CA THR A 76 0.71 -10.27 -6.10
C THR A 76 -0.75 -10.45 -5.68
N GLY A 77 -1.07 -11.51 -4.93
CA GLY A 77 -2.41 -11.81 -4.44
C GLY A 77 -2.92 -10.76 -3.45
N ALA A 78 -2.09 -10.41 -2.47
CA ALA A 78 -2.39 -9.36 -1.49
C ALA A 78 -2.59 -7.99 -2.18
N SER A 79 -1.73 -7.68 -3.14
CA SER A 79 -1.80 -6.42 -3.88
C SER A 79 -3.08 -6.31 -4.73
N LYS A 80 -3.45 -7.37 -5.44
CA LYS A 80 -4.72 -7.43 -6.18
C LYS A 80 -5.94 -7.33 -5.26
N LEU A 81 -5.89 -7.96 -4.09
CA LEU A 81 -6.96 -7.86 -3.11
C LEU A 81 -7.16 -6.43 -2.63
N LEU A 82 -6.08 -5.72 -2.30
CA LEU A 82 -6.13 -4.31 -1.92
C LEU A 82 -6.64 -3.44 -3.06
N ALA A 83 -6.15 -3.64 -4.28
CA ALA A 83 -6.59 -2.90 -5.46
C ALA A 83 -8.09 -3.07 -5.72
N ASN A 84 -8.61 -4.29 -5.62
CA ASN A 84 -10.04 -4.57 -5.79
C ASN A 84 -10.88 -3.88 -4.72
N ILE A 85 -10.44 -3.92 -3.46
CA ILE A 85 -11.11 -3.22 -2.36
C ILE A 85 -11.13 -1.72 -2.64
N LEU A 86 -9.98 -1.10 -2.91
CA LEU A 86 -9.92 0.34 -3.17
C LEU A 86 -10.72 0.74 -4.41
N TYR A 87 -10.75 -0.10 -5.44
CA TYR A 87 -11.55 0.13 -6.65
C TYR A 87 -13.06 0.17 -6.34
N SER A 88 -13.56 -0.69 -5.45
CA SER A 88 -14.96 -0.63 -5.00
C SER A 88 -15.30 0.69 -4.28
N TYR A 89 -14.30 1.36 -3.68
CA TYR A 89 -14.46 2.61 -2.93
C TYR A 89 -13.97 3.85 -3.71
N ARG A 90 -13.68 3.72 -5.02
CA ARG A 90 -13.04 4.76 -5.85
C ARG A 90 -13.75 6.11 -5.96
N ARG A 91 -15.04 6.18 -5.58
CA ARG A 91 -15.86 7.42 -5.63
C ARG A 91 -16.13 8.04 -4.25
N MET A 92 -15.50 7.54 -3.19
CA MET A 92 -15.69 8.04 -1.83
C MET A 92 -14.61 9.03 -1.36
N GLY A 93 -13.75 9.51 -2.28
CA GLY A 93 -12.75 10.54 -1.97
C GLY A 93 -11.51 10.07 -1.19
N TYR A 94 -11.28 8.76 -1.09
CA TYR A 94 -10.06 8.22 -0.46
C TYR A 94 -8.82 8.49 -1.30
N SER A 95 -7.72 8.90 -0.67
CA SER A 95 -6.44 9.14 -1.36
C SER A 95 -5.36 8.20 -0.85
N VAL A 96 -5.08 7.11 -1.57
CA VAL A 96 -4.13 6.06 -1.12
C VAL A 96 -3.13 5.71 -2.22
N GLY A 97 -1.91 6.21 -2.10
CA GLY A 97 -0.74 5.71 -2.83
C GLY A 97 0.05 4.74 -1.95
N THR A 98 0.23 3.50 -2.39
CA THR A 98 1.03 2.52 -1.65
C THR A 98 1.87 1.64 -2.58
N MET A 99 2.94 1.08 -2.03
CA MET A 99 3.72 0.01 -2.64
C MET A 99 3.66 -1.17 -1.69
N ILE A 100 3.39 -2.35 -2.22
CA ILE A 100 3.36 -3.59 -1.44
C ILE A 100 4.62 -4.36 -1.80
N ALA A 101 5.51 -4.48 -0.82
CA ALA A 101 6.77 -5.18 -0.96
C ALA A 101 6.77 -6.39 -0.04
N GLY A 102 7.28 -7.52 -0.49
CA GLY A 102 7.37 -8.69 0.38
C GLY A 102 8.20 -9.81 -0.23
N TRP A 103 8.27 -10.90 0.50
CA TRP A 103 8.92 -12.12 0.05
C TRP A 103 7.93 -13.27 0.14
N ASP A 104 7.65 -13.91 -0.99
CA ASP A 104 6.79 -15.09 -1.05
C ASP A 104 7.53 -16.30 -1.63
N GLU A 105 6.82 -17.40 -1.85
CA GLU A 105 7.39 -18.65 -2.37
C GLU A 105 7.99 -18.50 -3.79
N THR A 106 7.63 -17.45 -4.52
CA THR A 106 8.19 -17.15 -5.86
C THR A 106 9.47 -16.31 -5.81
N GLY A 107 9.90 -15.90 -4.61
CA GLY A 107 11.09 -15.10 -4.38
C GLY A 107 10.78 -13.68 -3.90
N PRO A 108 11.72 -12.73 -4.05
CA PRO A 108 11.46 -11.33 -3.71
C PRO A 108 10.44 -10.73 -4.67
N GLY A 109 9.28 -10.36 -4.13
CA GLY A 109 8.19 -9.76 -4.87
C GLY A 109 8.04 -8.29 -4.50
N LEU A 110 8.18 -7.39 -5.48
CA LEU A 110 7.73 -6.01 -5.35
C LEU A 110 6.56 -5.80 -6.28
N GLN A 111 5.39 -5.49 -5.72
CA GLN A 111 4.26 -5.02 -6.50
C GLN A 111 4.02 -3.55 -6.17
N VAL A 112 4.34 -2.69 -7.13
CA VAL A 112 4.00 -1.27 -7.07
C VAL A 112 2.53 -1.12 -7.45
N PHE A 113 1.70 -0.63 -6.51
CA PHE A 113 0.29 -0.35 -6.77
C PHE A 113 -0.03 1.11 -6.45
N MET A 114 0.19 1.98 -7.45
CA MET A 114 -0.25 3.35 -7.37
C MET A 114 -1.74 3.43 -7.72
N LEU A 115 -2.62 3.49 -6.73
CA LEU A 115 -4.03 3.85 -6.94
C LEU A 115 -4.20 5.33 -6.58
N LEU A 116 -3.77 6.21 -7.48
CA LEU A 116 -4.09 7.63 -7.40
C LEU A 116 -5.60 7.80 -7.63
N THR A 117 -6.40 7.88 -6.58
CA THR A 117 -7.78 8.37 -6.67
C THR A 117 -7.83 9.90 -6.88
N VAL A 118 -6.98 10.44 -7.77
CA VAL A 118 -7.01 11.85 -8.19
C VAL A 118 -7.03 11.99 -9.71
N ILE A 119 -7.32 10.93 -10.47
CA ILE A 119 -7.47 11.06 -11.93
C ILE A 119 -8.81 11.72 -12.34
N HIS A 120 -9.81 11.82 -11.46
CA HIS A 120 -11.07 12.52 -11.79
C HIS A 120 -11.04 14.06 -11.68
N ILE A 121 -9.89 14.69 -11.38
CA ILE A 121 -9.77 16.17 -11.47
C ILE A 121 -9.07 16.62 -12.76
N LEU A 122 -8.44 15.73 -13.54
CA LEU A 122 -7.64 16.12 -14.72
C LEU A 122 -7.95 15.37 -16.03
N ILE A 123 -9.01 14.56 -16.08
CA ILE A 123 -9.50 14.03 -17.35
C ILE A 123 -10.99 14.38 -17.47
N PRO A 124 -11.37 15.41 -18.25
CA PRO A 124 -12.77 15.62 -18.60
C PRO A 124 -13.26 14.37 -19.36
N GLU A 125 -14.39 13.81 -18.93
CA GLU A 125 -15.06 12.73 -19.66
C GLU A 125 -15.62 13.29 -20.98
N GLU A 126 -14.89 13.08 -22.06
CA GLU A 126 -15.46 12.89 -23.40
C GLU A 126 -15.28 11.41 -23.75
N MET A 127 -16.37 10.62 -23.61
CA MET A 127 -17.03 9.86 -24.70
C MET A 127 -18.11 8.92 -24.14
#